data_AF-A0A662UQC3-F1
#
_entry.id   AF-A0A662UQC3-F1
#
_cell.length_a   1.000
_cell.length_b   1.000
_cell.length_c   1.000
_cell.angle_alpha   90.00
_cell.angle_beta   90.00
_cell.angle_gamma   90.00
#
_symmetry.space_group_name_H-M   'P 1'
#
loop_
_entity.id
_entity.type
_entity.pdbx_description
1 polymer ?
#
loop_
_entity_poly.entity_id
_entity_poly.type
_entity_poly.pdbx_seq_one_letter_code
_entity_poly.pdbx_strand_id
1 'polypeptide(L)'
;MGKRAPGLYESMDVLCRARTDRSCIELLLDKPSELRKILISKYGDQYSTEFIVRYMLLRPVLASVGAENMEEEMTKLFMHNARGFSKKLRELLGAKHLC
;
A
#
# COMPACT_ATOMS: atom_id res chain seq x y z
N MET A 1 -4.66 -15.56 -0.42
CA MET A 1 -4.55 -14.36 -1.28
C MET A 1 -5.95 -13.94 -1.75
N GLY A 2 -6.29 -12.66 -1.55
CA GLY A 2 -7.51 -11.90 -1.92
C GLY A 2 -8.76 -12.62 -2.46
N LYS A 3 -9.71 -12.99 -1.59
CA LYS A 3 -11.10 -13.34 -2.00
C LYS A 3 -12.06 -12.15 -2.06
N ARG A 4 -11.59 -10.93 -1.78
CA ARG A 4 -12.44 -9.72 -1.73
C ARG A 4 -12.00 -8.77 -2.84
N ALA A 5 -12.81 -8.69 -3.90
CA ALA A 5 -12.69 -7.76 -5.04
C ALA A 5 -11.46 -7.91 -5.98
N PRO A 6 -11.29 -9.07 -6.67
CA PRO A 6 -10.22 -9.24 -7.66
C PRO A 6 -10.25 -8.18 -8.78
N GLY A 7 -11.45 -7.85 -9.30
CA GLY A 7 -11.58 -6.81 -10.34
C GLY A 7 -11.14 -5.41 -9.88
N LEU A 8 -11.25 -5.10 -8.58
CA LEU A 8 -10.75 -3.83 -8.04
C LEU A 8 -9.22 -3.81 -8.00
N TYR A 9 -8.58 -4.91 -7.58
CA TYR A 9 -7.12 -5.03 -7.62
C TYR A 9 -6.58 -4.90 -9.04
N GLU A 10 -7.16 -5.63 -9.99
CA GLU A 10 -6.74 -5.58 -11.39
C GLU A 10 -6.89 -4.17 -11.95
N SER A 11 -8.03 -3.52 -11.70
CA SER A 11 -8.28 -2.14 -12.13
C SER A 11 -7.27 -1.15 -11.55
N MET A 12 -6.90 -1.32 -10.28
CA MET A 12 -5.88 -0.50 -9.64
C MET A 12 -4.49 -0.76 -10.22
N ASP A 13 -4.11 -2.03 -10.42
CA ASP A 13 -2.80 -2.37 -10.93
C ASP A 13 -2.61 -1.85 -12.36
N VAL A 14 -3.66 -1.97 -13.19
CA VAL A 14 -3.72 -1.36 -14.53
C VAL A 14 -3.55 0.15 -14.44
N LEU A 15 -4.19 0.82 -13.48
CA LEU A 15 -4.02 2.26 -13.27
C LEU A 15 -2.57 2.62 -12.89
N CYS A 16 -1.95 1.89 -11.96
CA CYS A 16 -0.58 2.11 -11.54
C CYS A 16 0.40 1.93 -12.71
N ARG A 17 0.22 0.84 -13.49
CA ARG A 17 1.05 0.55 -14.67
C ARG A 17 0.87 1.60 -15.77
N ALA A 18 -0.36 2.01 -16.06
CA ALA A 18 -0.63 3.04 -17.07
C ALA A 18 0.00 4.40 -16.73
N ARG A 19 0.27 4.68 -15.45
CA ARG A 19 0.86 5.95 -14.99
C ARG A 19 2.37 5.89 -14.79
N THR A 20 2.94 4.71 -14.51
CA THR A 20 4.32 4.60 -14.00
C THR A 20 5.11 3.41 -14.54
N ASP A 21 4.49 2.56 -15.37
CA ASP A 21 5.02 1.26 -15.81
C ASP A 21 5.30 0.26 -14.66
N ARG A 22 4.75 0.53 -13.46
CA ARG A 22 4.92 -0.29 -12.26
C ARG A 22 3.58 -0.69 -11.66
N SER A 23 3.55 -1.87 -11.05
CA SER A 23 2.41 -2.34 -10.24
C SER A 23 2.20 -1.47 -9.01
N CYS A 24 0.98 -1.50 -8.46
CA CYS A 24 0.71 -0.77 -7.21
C CYS A 24 1.53 -1.32 -6.03
N ILE A 25 1.88 -2.61 -6.03
CA ILE A 25 2.72 -3.21 -4.99
C ILE A 25 4.17 -2.72 -5.10
N GLU A 26 4.75 -2.67 -6.31
CA GLU A 26 6.09 -2.10 -6.50
C GLU A 26 6.14 -0.63 -6.07
N LEU A 27 5.11 0.16 -6.42
CA LEU A 27 5.03 1.55 -5.98
C LEU A 27 4.86 1.67 -4.45
N LEU A 28 4.11 0.76 -3.82
CA LEU A 28 3.96 0.74 -2.37
C LEU A 28 5.31 0.56 -1.68
N LEU A 29 6.17 -0.32 -2.20
CA LEU A 29 7.48 -0.63 -1.63
C LEU A 29 8.52 0.46 -1.94
N ASP A 30 8.62 0.88 -3.20
CA ASP A 30 9.71 1.72 -3.68
C ASP A 30 9.38 3.22 -3.61
N LYS A 31 8.13 3.59 -3.94
CA LYS A 31 7.73 4.98 -4.19
C LYS A 31 6.33 5.29 -3.62
N PRO A 32 6.10 5.13 -2.31
CA PRO A 32 4.76 5.27 -1.70
C PRO A 32 4.15 6.67 -1.88
N SER A 33 4.99 7.72 -1.95
CA SER A 33 4.54 9.08 -2.28
C SER A 33 3.90 9.17 -3.67
N GLU A 34 4.44 8.44 -4.65
CA GLU A 34 3.93 8.42 -6.03
C GLU A 34 2.63 7.64 -6.11
N LEU A 35 2.56 6.48 -5.45
CA LEU A 35 1.33 5.71 -5.30
C LEU A 35 0.22 6.55 -4.68
N ARG A 36 0.51 7.25 -3.58
CA ARG A 36 -0.47 8.12 -2.91
C ARG A 36 -1.03 9.19 -3.84
N LYS A 37 -0.18 9.83 -4.66
CA LYS A 37 -0.62 10.82 -5.64
C LYS A 37 -1.56 10.20 -6.69
N ILE A 38 -1.24 9.01 -7.19
CA ILE A 38 -2.08 8.29 -8.16
C ILE A 38 -3.46 7.99 -7.56
N LEU A 39 -3.49 7.48 -6.33
CA LEU A 39 -4.73 7.11 -5.66
C LEU A 39 -5.59 8.34 -5.34
N ILE A 40 -5.00 9.41 -4.80
CA ILE A 40 -5.72 10.68 -4.57
C ILE A 40 -6.27 11.25 -5.87
N SER A 41 -5.48 11.23 -6.95
CA SER A 41 -5.93 11.71 -8.26
C SER A 41 -7.06 10.88 -8.85
N LYS A 42 -7.14 9.58 -8.55
CA LYS A 42 -8.18 8.68 -9.08
C LYS A 42 -9.48 8.78 -8.30
N TYR A 43 -9.40 8.78 -6.98
CA TYR A 43 -10.58 8.70 -6.12
C TYR A 43 -11.09 10.07 -5.68
N GLY A 44 -10.28 11.12 -5.83
CA GLY A 44 -10.71 12.51 -5.60
C GLY A 44 -10.75 12.92 -4.12
N ASP A 45 -10.66 11.97 -3.18
CA ASP A 45 -10.69 12.25 -1.75
C ASP A 45 -9.72 11.38 -0.94
N GLN A 46 -9.39 11.88 0.26
CA GLN A 46 -8.44 11.23 1.17
C GLN A 46 -9.03 9.98 1.82
N TYR A 47 -10.33 9.94 2.11
CA TYR A 47 -10.99 8.81 2.79
C TYR A 47 -11.02 7.57 1.90
N SER A 48 -11.39 7.72 0.62
CA SER A 48 -11.36 6.63 -0.35
C SER A 48 -9.93 6.13 -0.57
N THR A 49 -8.96 7.04 -0.64
CA THR A 49 -7.54 6.67 -0.74
C THR A 49 -7.09 5.85 0.47
N GLU A 50 -7.43 6.32 1.68
CA GLU A 50 -7.11 5.64 2.93
C GLU A 50 -7.72 4.24 2.97
N PHE A 51 -9.00 4.10 2.61
CA PHE A 51 -9.71 2.83 2.56
C PHE A 51 -9.03 1.84 1.61
N ILE A 52 -8.72 2.28 0.38
CA ILE A 52 -8.06 1.46 -0.63
C ILE A 52 -6.68 1.01 -0.14
N VAL A 53 -5.86 1.93 0.36
CA VAL A 53 -4.52 1.61 0.87
C VAL A 53 -4.61 0.62 2.02
N ARG A 54 -5.47 0.89 3.00
CA ARG A 54 -5.61 0.10 4.22
C ARG A 54 -6.03 -1.34 3.93
N TYR A 55 -7.13 -1.51 3.21
CA TYR A 55 -7.76 -2.82 3.08
C TYR A 55 -7.30 -3.60 1.84
N MET A 56 -6.92 -2.92 0.77
CA MET A 56 -6.49 -3.56 -0.47
C MET A 56 -4.97 -3.71 -0.54
N LEU A 57 -4.19 -2.74 -0.08
CA LEU A 57 -2.74 -2.82 -0.27
C LEU A 57 -2.01 -3.28 1.00
N LEU A 58 -2.27 -2.65 2.13
CA LEU A 58 -1.53 -2.89 3.38
C LEU A 58 -1.94 -4.16 4.08
N ARG A 59 -3.24 -4.40 4.29
CA ARG A 59 -3.70 -5.58 5.04
C ARG A 59 -3.11 -6.90 4.50
N PRO A 60 -3.07 -7.19 3.17
CA PRO A 60 -2.42 -8.40 2.67
C PRO A 60 -0.91 -8.45 2.96
N VAL A 61 -0.20 -7.33 2.82
CA VAL A 61 1.24 -7.24 3.08
C VAL A 61 1.52 -7.49 4.56
N LEU A 62 0.79 -6.81 5.46
CA LEU A 62 0.94 -6.97 6.90
C LEU A 62 0.56 -8.36 7.39
N ALA A 63 -0.50 -8.95 6.84
CA ALA A 63 -0.88 -10.33 7.15
C ALA A 63 0.20 -11.34 6.73
N SER A 64 0.90 -11.10 5.62
CA SER A 64 2.00 -11.96 5.19
C SER A 64 3.22 -11.92 6.12
N VAL A 65 3.33 -10.88 6.95
CA VAL A 65 4.41 -10.73 7.94
C VAL A 65 3.96 -10.87 9.41
N GLY A 66 2.68 -11.15 9.66
CA GLY A 66 2.13 -11.27 11.02
C GLY A 66 2.09 -9.94 11.79
N ALA A 67 1.94 -8.82 11.08
CA ALA A 67 1.91 -7.46 11.64
C ALA A 67 0.56 -6.75 11.41
N GLU A 68 -0.56 -7.49 11.41
CA GLU A 68 -1.90 -6.96 11.16
C GLU A 68 -2.32 -5.88 12.17
N ASN A 69 -1.81 -5.95 13.40
CA ASN A 69 -2.01 -4.95 14.43
C ASN A 69 -1.46 -3.56 14.05
N MET A 70 -0.57 -3.48 13.05
CA MET A 70 0.03 -2.24 12.58
C MET A 70 -0.75 -1.55 11.45
N GLU A 71 -1.90 -2.10 11.04
CA GLU A 71 -2.68 -1.61 9.89
C GLU A 71 -3.01 -0.12 9.99
N GLU A 72 -3.48 0.35 11.15
CA GLU A 72 -3.83 1.76 11.36
C GLU A 72 -2.61 2.68 11.33
N GLU A 73 -1.52 2.29 12.02
CA GLU A 73 -0.27 3.05 12.06
C GLU A 73 0.33 3.19 10.65
N MET A 74 0.44 2.07 9.93
CA MET A 74 1.01 2.04 8.58
C MET A 74 0.16 2.83 7.59
N THR A 75 -1.16 2.82 7.74
CA THR A 75 -2.06 3.65 6.93
C THR A 75 -1.82 5.13 7.17
N LYS A 76 -1.76 5.58 8.43
CA LYS A 76 -1.47 6.97 8.79
C LYS A 76 -0.10 7.42 8.27
N LEU A 77 0.92 6.56 8.43
CA LEU A 77 2.25 6.80 7.88
C LEU A 77 2.20 6.96 6.36
N PHE A 78 1.50 6.07 5.65
CA PHE A 78 1.35 6.19 4.20
C PHE A 78 0.71 7.52 3.81
N MET A 79 -0.37 7.93 4.48
CA MET A 79 -1.12 9.14 4.15
C MET A 79 -0.34 10.42 4.44
N HIS A 80 0.40 10.49 5.55
CA HIS A 80 0.98 11.75 6.03
C HIS A 80 2.51 11.79 6.00
N ASN A 81 3.20 10.65 6.07
CA ASN A 81 4.64 10.58 6.18
C ASN A 81 5.23 9.40 5.39
N ALA A 82 5.32 9.58 4.07
CA ALA A 82 5.81 8.54 3.17
C ALA A 82 7.25 8.05 3.50
N ARG A 83 8.10 8.93 4.05
CA ARG A 83 9.45 8.53 4.48
C ARG A 83 9.40 7.63 5.70
N GLY A 84 8.58 7.98 6.70
CA GLY A 84 8.34 7.15 7.88
C GLY A 84 7.72 5.81 7.51
N PHE A 85 6.76 5.83 6.57
CA PHE A 85 6.16 4.62 6.00
C PHE A 85 7.22 3.69 5.38
N SER A 86 8.05 4.19 4.45
CA SER A 86 9.09 3.37 3.82
C SER A 86 10.07 2.80 4.83
N LYS A 87 10.49 3.59 5.83
CA LYS A 87 11.39 3.12 6.88
C LYS A 87 10.76 1.95 7.66
N LYS A 88 9.53 2.15 8.14
CA LYS A 88 8.81 1.16 8.94
C LYS A 88 8.50 -0.11 8.16
N LEU A 89 8.12 0.03 6.89
CA LEU A 89 7.84 -1.11 6.02
C LEU A 89 9.10 -1.97 5.78
N ARG A 90 10.26 -1.33 5.59
CA ARG A 90 11.53 -2.06 5.48
C ARG A 90 11.92 -2.76 6.77
N GLU A 91 11.70 -2.15 7.93
CA GLU A 91 11.92 -2.79 9.23
C GLU A 91 11.06 -4.06 9.37
N LEU A 92 9.79 -3.99 8.99
CA LEU A 92 8.87 -5.15 9.03
C LEU A 92 9.26 -6.27 8.06
N LEU A 93 9.68 -5.91 6.84
CA LEU A 93 10.09 -6.89 5.84
C LEU A 93 11.48 -7.48 6.14
N GLY A 94 12.40 -6.68 6.69
CA GLY A 94 13.76 -7.08 7.05
C GLY A 94 13.84 -7.93 8.32
N ALA A 95 12.88 -7.78 9.24
CA ALA A 95 12.81 -8.59 10.47
C ALA A 95 12.64 -10.10 10.22
N LYS A 96 12.24 -10.52 9.00
CA LYS A 96 12.05 -11.92 8.62
C LYS A 96 13.31 -12.66 8.14
N HIS A 97 14.48 -12.02 8.09
CA HIS A 97 15.75 -12.70 7.75
C HIS A 97 16.58 -13.14 8.98
N LEU A 98 16.01 -13.12 10.19
CA LEU A 98 16.70 -13.48 11.45
C LEU A 98 15.99 -14.59 12.25
N CYS A 99 15.15 -15.41 11.62
CA CYS A 99 14.65 -16.65 12.21
C CYS A 99 15.10 -17.86 11.40
#